data_AF-A0A2M7MDF9-F1
#
_entry.id   AF-A0A2M7MDF9-F1
#
_cell.length_a   1.000
_cell.length_b   1.000
_cell.length_c   1.000
_cell.angle_alpha   90.00
_cell.angle_beta   90.00
_cell.angle_gamma   90.00
#
_symmetry.space_group_name_H-M   'P 1'
#
loop_
_entity.id
_entity.type
_entity.pdbx_description
1 polymer ?
#
loop_
_entity_poly.entity_id
_entity_poly.type
_entity_poly.pdbx_seq_one_letter_code
_entity_poly.pdbx_strand_id
1 'polypeptide(L)'
;MKIILSLLLIVLSIIGIADSSYITYEKIAGYTPDCGAGFDCGTVLNSEWSSIGPIPLSLLGFVFYLTVFILSILNCLDFDLKKYLKNGFLKLTTIQELILAATIFGALFSGYLVFIMAFVIHAWCKYCLISAFTSLSLFIVSSTYYIKYQNDSPFLIKQIIFSIFHFLYVNLLKKIFFLFDAEFIHNLITSVGKGLGKNTIFQFLTATFFSFSSTNLERKFDGITFKNPVGLSAGFDYNGELTGILPSVGFGFHTIGTVTYEAYEGNKKPRLGRYLKSQSLLVNKGFKSLGAKVIAKKLTGLNFSIPTGISIGSTNKHYDSNENQIKDILKTFSIFEKSKIKHQYYELNISCPNTFGGEPFTTPNKLKSLLDSLEKLNISKPIYVKMPIDQSKKETLLMLQIIDKYHVAGVIFGNLTKDKTNPDVNPIDLKHWKHAKGNLSGKPTWNRSNELVALTRKNFKNRFTIIGTGGIFTGEDASKKINYGADLIQLITGMIFEGPQTIGQINLKLSQEIFK
;
A
#
# COMPACT_ATOMS: atom_id res chain seq x y z
N MET A 1 -6.22 -33.35 -1.13
CA MET A 1 -6.61 -32.19 -1.96
C MET A 1 -5.41 -31.45 -2.58
N LYS A 2 -4.37 -31.04 -1.81
CA LYS A 2 -3.15 -30.41 -2.37
C LYS A 2 -2.49 -31.27 -3.44
N ILE A 3 -2.21 -32.53 -3.11
CA ILE A 3 -1.63 -33.54 -4.02
C ILE A 3 -2.51 -33.74 -5.27
N ILE A 4 -3.83 -33.77 -5.12
CA ILE A 4 -4.77 -33.94 -6.23
C ILE A 4 -4.63 -32.81 -7.25
N LEU A 5 -4.60 -31.55 -6.80
CA LEU A 5 -4.42 -30.41 -7.70
C LEU A 5 -3.05 -30.43 -8.38
N SER A 6 -1.97 -30.83 -7.67
CA SER A 6 -0.64 -30.99 -8.28
C SER A 6 -0.64 -32.08 -9.37
N LEU A 7 -1.26 -33.24 -9.10
CA LEU A 7 -1.37 -34.32 -10.08
C LEU A 7 -2.23 -33.91 -11.29
N LEU A 8 -3.31 -33.14 -11.08
CA LEU A 8 -4.12 -32.62 -12.17
C LEU A 8 -3.32 -31.70 -13.11
N LEU A 9 -2.44 -30.85 -12.58
CA LEU A 9 -1.55 -30.02 -13.41
C LEU A 9 -0.62 -30.88 -14.28
N ILE A 10 -0.09 -31.98 -13.72
CA ILE A 10 0.76 -32.93 -14.44
C ILE A 10 -0.05 -33.63 -15.56
N VAL A 11 -1.23 -34.16 -15.25
CA VAL A 11 -2.07 -34.87 -16.22
C VAL A 11 -2.52 -33.94 -17.36
N LEU A 12 -2.98 -32.74 -17.03
CA LEU A 12 -3.42 -31.75 -18.04
C LEU A 12 -2.25 -31.31 -18.93
N SER A 13 -1.05 -31.12 -18.38
CA SER A 13 0.12 -30.78 -19.19
C SER A 13 0.57 -31.94 -20.10
N ILE A 14 0.42 -33.20 -19.69
CA ILE A 14 0.64 -34.36 -20.57
C ILE A 14 -0.36 -34.36 -21.74
N ILE A 15 -1.65 -34.09 -21.48
CA ILE A 15 -2.66 -33.98 -22.55
C ILE A 15 -2.26 -32.89 -23.55
N GLY A 16 -1.85 -31.72 -23.06
CA GLY A 16 -1.38 -30.64 -23.92
C GLY A 16 -0.12 -30.99 -24.71
N ILE A 17 0.84 -31.70 -24.11
CA ILE A 17 2.03 -32.22 -24.79
C ILE A 17 1.61 -33.16 -25.93
N ALA A 18 0.74 -34.15 -25.66
CA ALA A 18 0.31 -35.11 -26.68
C ALA A 18 -0.40 -34.42 -27.87
N ASP A 19 -1.33 -33.51 -27.58
CA ASP A 19 -2.05 -32.74 -28.59
C ASP A 19 -1.10 -31.88 -29.46
N SER A 20 -0.23 -31.10 -28.82
CA SER A 20 0.70 -30.21 -29.50
C SER A 20 1.81 -30.95 -30.26
N SER A 21 2.31 -32.07 -29.74
CA SER A 21 3.25 -32.94 -30.44
C SER A 21 2.64 -33.56 -31.69
N TYR A 22 1.39 -34.05 -31.60
CA TYR A 22 0.67 -34.63 -32.73
C TYR A 22 0.52 -33.61 -33.87
N ILE A 23 0.00 -32.42 -33.58
CA ILE A 23 -0.18 -31.37 -34.60
C ILE A 23 1.14 -30.87 -35.17
N THR A 24 2.19 -30.81 -34.36
CA THR A 24 3.53 -30.45 -34.83
C THR A 24 4.07 -31.49 -35.81
N TYR A 25 3.90 -32.77 -35.51
CA TYR A 25 4.31 -33.85 -36.39
C TYR A 25 3.57 -33.80 -37.73
N GLU A 26 2.24 -33.72 -37.71
CA GLU A 26 1.39 -33.64 -38.92
C GLU A 26 1.81 -32.46 -39.81
N LYS A 27 2.02 -31.27 -39.21
CA LYS A 27 2.46 -30.08 -39.93
C LYS A 27 3.85 -30.21 -40.56
N ILE A 28 4.79 -30.86 -39.88
CA ILE A 28 6.14 -31.12 -40.42
C ILE A 28 6.08 -32.17 -41.53
N ALA A 29 5.20 -33.16 -41.41
CA ALA A 29 5.00 -34.20 -42.40
C ALA A 29 4.18 -33.73 -43.64
N GLY A 30 3.60 -32.52 -43.59
CA GLY A 30 2.77 -31.97 -44.66
C GLY A 30 1.36 -32.57 -44.71
N TYR A 31 0.89 -33.15 -43.62
CA TYR A 31 -0.44 -33.74 -43.50
C TYR A 31 -1.44 -32.79 -42.82
N THR A 32 -2.70 -32.91 -43.21
CA THR A 32 -3.83 -32.26 -42.53
C THR A 32 -4.50 -33.26 -41.59
N PRO A 33 -4.49 -33.02 -40.26
CA PRO A 33 -5.04 -33.98 -39.31
C PRO A 33 -6.56 -34.10 -39.48
N ASP A 34 -7.06 -35.33 -39.42
CA ASP A 34 -8.49 -35.58 -39.42
C ASP A 34 -9.13 -35.03 -38.12
N CYS A 35 -10.25 -34.34 -38.30
CA CYS A 35 -10.92 -33.61 -37.23
C CYS A 35 -12.41 -33.92 -37.09
N GLY A 36 -12.94 -34.84 -37.90
CA GLY A 36 -14.33 -35.27 -37.86
C GLY A 36 -15.31 -34.21 -38.39
N ALA A 37 -16.59 -34.60 -38.45
CA ALA A 37 -17.65 -33.76 -39.00
C ALA A 37 -17.86 -32.48 -38.16
N GLY A 38 -17.91 -31.33 -38.84
CA GLY A 38 -18.14 -30.02 -38.22
C GLY A 38 -16.87 -29.25 -37.82
N PHE A 39 -15.69 -29.81 -38.06
CA PHE A 39 -14.40 -29.14 -37.88
C PHE A 39 -13.65 -29.05 -39.21
N ASP A 40 -12.81 -28.03 -39.34
CA ASP A 40 -11.91 -27.82 -40.47
C ASP A 40 -10.53 -27.40 -39.94
N CYS A 41 -9.77 -28.40 -39.50
CA CYS A 41 -8.39 -28.21 -39.06
C CYS A 41 -7.48 -27.76 -40.20
N GLY A 42 -7.77 -28.13 -41.46
CA GLY A 42 -6.93 -27.77 -42.61
C GLY A 42 -6.88 -26.26 -42.79
N THR A 43 -8.03 -25.60 -42.81
CA THR A 43 -8.12 -24.13 -42.95
C THR A 43 -7.44 -23.41 -41.79
N VAL A 44 -7.60 -23.90 -40.55
CA VAL A 44 -6.96 -23.29 -39.37
C VAL A 44 -5.44 -23.48 -39.36
N LEU A 45 -4.96 -24.71 -39.57
CA LEU A 45 -3.55 -25.08 -39.41
C LEU A 45 -2.65 -24.62 -40.58
N ASN A 46 -3.26 -24.30 -41.72
CA ASN A 46 -2.58 -23.71 -42.88
C ASN A 46 -2.79 -22.19 -42.99
N SER A 47 -3.56 -21.58 -42.09
CA SER A 47 -3.71 -20.12 -42.06
C SER A 47 -2.40 -19.41 -41.72
N GLU A 48 -2.30 -18.12 -42.08
CA GLU A 48 -1.17 -17.26 -41.68
C GLU A 48 -1.01 -17.18 -40.14
N TRP A 49 -2.08 -17.40 -39.41
CA TRP A 49 -2.13 -17.38 -37.94
C TRP A 49 -1.61 -18.66 -37.30
N SER A 50 -1.27 -19.69 -38.08
CA SER A 50 -0.78 -20.99 -37.58
C SER A 50 0.71 -21.02 -37.24
N SER A 51 1.40 -19.89 -37.37
CA SER A 51 2.84 -19.71 -37.13
C SER A 51 3.16 -18.29 -36.68
N ILE A 52 4.25 -18.13 -35.91
CA ILE A 52 4.86 -16.83 -35.62
C ILE A 52 6.22 -16.80 -36.31
N GLY A 53 6.30 -16.05 -37.40
CA GLY A 53 7.45 -16.13 -38.31
C GLY A 53 7.64 -17.56 -38.82
N PRO A 54 8.85 -18.15 -38.75
CA PRO A 54 9.11 -19.52 -39.22
C PRO A 54 8.65 -20.61 -38.23
N ILE A 55 8.17 -20.24 -37.04
CA ILE A 55 7.92 -21.19 -35.95
C ILE A 55 6.42 -21.57 -35.94
N PRO A 56 6.09 -22.87 -36.09
CA PRO A 56 4.72 -23.34 -35.93
C PRO A 56 4.17 -23.06 -34.53
N LEU A 57 2.92 -22.59 -34.44
CA LEU A 57 2.26 -22.39 -33.14
C LEU A 57 2.15 -23.68 -32.32
N SER A 58 1.96 -24.83 -32.98
CA SER A 58 1.90 -26.14 -32.32
C SER A 58 3.20 -26.46 -31.57
N LEU A 59 4.35 -26.07 -32.11
CA LEU A 59 5.65 -26.27 -31.46
C LEU A 59 5.81 -25.34 -30.24
N LEU A 60 5.35 -24.09 -30.34
CA LEU A 60 5.31 -23.18 -29.19
C LEU A 60 4.37 -23.71 -28.10
N GLY A 61 3.23 -24.30 -28.50
CA GLY A 61 2.32 -25.00 -27.59
C GLY A 61 3.00 -26.16 -26.87
N PHE A 62 3.77 -26.98 -27.59
CA PHE A 62 4.56 -28.07 -26.99
C PHE A 62 5.54 -27.56 -25.95
N VAL A 63 6.32 -26.53 -26.28
CA VAL A 63 7.28 -25.91 -25.33
C VAL A 63 6.55 -25.37 -24.10
N PHE A 64 5.39 -24.74 -24.28
CA PHE A 64 4.56 -24.26 -23.17
C PHE A 64 4.11 -25.40 -22.25
N TYR A 65 3.49 -26.46 -22.78
CA TYR A 65 2.99 -27.56 -21.96
C TYR A 65 4.13 -28.34 -21.30
N LEU A 66 5.26 -28.52 -21.99
CA LEU A 66 6.47 -29.12 -21.42
C LEU A 66 7.00 -28.29 -20.24
N THR A 67 7.00 -26.96 -20.36
CA THR A 67 7.41 -26.07 -19.27
C THR A 67 6.49 -26.21 -18.06
N VAL A 68 5.17 -26.18 -18.27
CA VAL A 68 4.19 -26.37 -17.18
C VAL A 68 4.32 -27.75 -16.55
N PHE A 69 4.56 -28.80 -17.34
CA PHE A 69 4.80 -30.16 -16.86
C PHE A 69 6.02 -30.24 -15.94
N ILE A 70 7.17 -29.72 -16.38
CA ILE A 70 8.42 -29.71 -15.60
C ILE A 70 8.19 -28.94 -14.28
N LEU A 71 7.60 -27.74 -14.34
CA LEU A 71 7.29 -26.97 -13.14
C LEU A 71 6.34 -27.72 -12.21
N SER A 72 5.34 -28.41 -12.74
CA SER A 72 4.36 -29.18 -11.95
C SER A 72 5.00 -30.37 -11.25
N ILE A 73 5.96 -31.06 -11.90
CA ILE A 73 6.78 -32.09 -11.26
C ILE A 73 7.61 -31.50 -10.14
N LEU A 74 8.34 -30.42 -10.41
CA LEU A 74 9.18 -29.76 -9.40
C LEU A 74 8.34 -29.30 -8.20
N ASN A 75 7.12 -28.81 -8.42
CA ASN A 75 6.17 -28.46 -7.36
C ASN A 75 5.71 -29.70 -6.57
N CYS A 76 5.46 -30.82 -7.24
CA CYS A 76 5.08 -32.07 -6.59
C CYS A 76 6.22 -32.69 -5.75
N LEU A 77 7.46 -32.42 -6.14
CA LEU A 77 8.67 -32.84 -5.42
C LEU A 77 9.08 -31.84 -4.31
N ASP A 78 8.27 -30.80 -4.05
CA ASP A 78 8.56 -29.71 -3.10
C ASP A 78 9.96 -29.09 -3.32
N PHE A 79 10.37 -28.93 -4.58
CA PHE A 79 11.69 -28.37 -4.92
C PHE A 79 11.77 -26.87 -4.56
N ASP A 80 12.81 -26.48 -3.84
CA ASP A 80 13.00 -25.10 -3.40
C ASP A 80 13.99 -24.34 -4.31
N LEU A 81 13.46 -23.60 -5.29
CA LEU A 81 14.27 -22.75 -6.18
C LEU A 81 15.13 -21.74 -5.41
N LYS A 82 14.70 -21.29 -4.23
CA LYS A 82 15.38 -20.23 -3.48
C LYS A 82 16.78 -20.67 -3.01
N LYS A 83 17.00 -21.98 -2.82
CA LYS A 83 18.30 -22.54 -2.42
C LYS A 83 19.35 -22.49 -3.52
N TYR A 84 18.93 -22.56 -4.78
CA TYR A 84 19.85 -22.69 -5.92
C TYR A 84 20.06 -21.36 -6.66
N LEU A 85 19.10 -20.44 -6.59
CA LEU A 85 19.22 -19.12 -7.21
C LEU A 85 20.01 -18.16 -6.31
N LYS A 86 21.27 -17.89 -6.68
CA LYS A 86 22.15 -16.99 -5.92
C LYS A 86 21.68 -15.53 -5.95
N ASN A 87 21.28 -15.04 -7.14
CA ASN A 87 20.84 -13.65 -7.40
C ASN A 87 19.70 -13.62 -8.44
N GLY A 88 18.92 -12.54 -8.45
CA GLY A 88 17.91 -12.26 -9.48
C GLY A 88 16.47 -12.28 -8.99
N PHE A 89 15.55 -11.74 -9.80
CA PHE A 89 14.13 -11.60 -9.47
C PHE A 89 13.44 -12.95 -9.17
N LEU A 90 13.91 -14.03 -9.81
CA LEU A 90 13.41 -15.39 -9.63
C LEU A 90 13.72 -15.99 -8.25
N LYS A 91 14.65 -15.42 -7.47
CA LYS A 91 15.05 -15.95 -6.15
C LYS A 91 13.89 -15.95 -5.14
N LEU A 92 12.93 -15.06 -5.31
CA LEU A 92 11.80 -14.91 -4.39
C LEU A 92 10.52 -15.55 -4.92
N THR A 93 10.50 -15.89 -6.20
CA THR A 93 9.40 -16.57 -6.88
C THR A 93 9.33 -18.03 -6.46
N THR A 94 8.14 -18.50 -6.09
CA THR A 94 7.90 -19.94 -5.85
C THR A 94 7.63 -20.65 -7.17
N ILE A 95 7.82 -21.98 -7.23
CA ILE A 95 7.41 -22.76 -8.41
C ILE A 95 5.93 -22.53 -8.74
N GLN A 96 5.09 -22.48 -7.70
CA GLN A 96 3.67 -22.26 -7.87
C GLN A 96 3.36 -20.90 -8.53
N GLU A 97 4.13 -19.85 -8.23
CA GLU A 97 4.00 -18.57 -8.93
C GLU A 97 4.41 -18.66 -10.40
N LEU A 98 5.46 -19.43 -10.73
CA LEU A 98 5.85 -19.66 -12.12
C LEU A 98 4.78 -20.41 -12.89
N ILE A 99 4.18 -21.44 -12.29
CA ILE A 99 3.04 -22.18 -12.87
C ILE A 99 1.86 -21.23 -13.07
N LEU A 100 1.51 -20.43 -12.06
CA LEU A 100 0.39 -19.49 -12.17
C LEU A 100 0.64 -18.45 -13.27
N ALA A 101 1.83 -17.86 -13.34
CA ALA A 101 2.18 -16.90 -14.38
C ALA A 101 2.15 -17.52 -15.79
N ALA A 102 2.72 -18.71 -15.95
CA ALA A 102 2.70 -19.44 -17.22
C ALA A 102 1.26 -19.75 -17.66
N THR A 103 0.44 -20.28 -16.75
CA THR A 103 -0.95 -20.67 -17.07
C THR A 103 -1.87 -19.47 -17.32
N ILE A 104 -1.66 -18.33 -16.67
CA ILE A 104 -2.34 -17.06 -17.04
C ILE A 104 -2.00 -16.69 -18.48
N PHE A 105 -0.72 -16.69 -18.84
CA PHE A 105 -0.28 -16.38 -20.20
C PHE A 105 -0.90 -17.36 -21.21
N GLY A 106 -0.82 -18.67 -20.92
CA GLY A 106 -1.39 -19.72 -21.76
C GLY A 106 -2.89 -19.51 -21.98
N ALA A 107 -3.67 -19.26 -20.93
CA ALA A 107 -5.11 -19.10 -21.04
C ALA A 107 -5.50 -17.86 -21.87
N LEU A 108 -4.80 -16.73 -21.66
CA LEU A 108 -5.03 -15.51 -22.44
C LEU A 108 -4.66 -15.70 -23.92
N PHE A 109 -3.52 -16.33 -24.20
CA PHE A 109 -3.07 -16.58 -25.56
C PHE A 109 -3.99 -17.59 -26.28
N SER A 110 -4.42 -18.66 -25.61
CA SER A 110 -5.42 -19.58 -26.14
C SER A 110 -6.75 -18.89 -26.43
N GLY A 111 -7.21 -17.99 -25.55
CA GLY A 111 -8.42 -17.19 -25.78
C GLY A 111 -8.30 -16.30 -27.03
N TYR A 112 -7.14 -15.70 -27.25
CA TYR A 112 -6.85 -14.94 -28.46
C TYR A 112 -6.91 -15.81 -29.73
N LEU A 113 -6.30 -17.00 -29.72
CA LEU A 113 -6.36 -17.91 -30.86
C LEU A 113 -7.79 -18.40 -31.15
N VAL A 114 -8.60 -18.64 -30.10
CA VAL A 114 -10.03 -18.95 -30.25
C VAL A 114 -10.78 -17.80 -30.89
N PHE A 115 -10.48 -16.55 -30.52
CA PHE A 115 -11.06 -15.37 -31.17
C PHE A 115 -10.70 -15.31 -32.66
N ILE A 116 -9.44 -15.54 -33.02
CA ILE A 116 -9.00 -15.57 -34.42
C ILE A 116 -9.73 -16.67 -35.21
N MET A 117 -9.86 -17.88 -34.66
CA MET A 117 -10.62 -18.96 -35.30
C MET A 117 -12.08 -18.55 -35.55
N ALA A 118 -12.74 -17.96 -34.55
CA ALA A 118 -14.15 -17.59 -34.62
C ALA A 118 -14.45 -16.43 -35.58
N PHE A 119 -13.64 -15.37 -35.54
CA PHE A 119 -13.97 -14.07 -36.15
C PHE A 119 -13.12 -13.69 -37.34
N VAL A 120 -11.98 -14.36 -37.56
CA VAL A 120 -11.08 -14.05 -38.69
C VAL A 120 -11.03 -15.21 -39.67
N ILE A 121 -10.77 -16.43 -39.19
CA ILE A 121 -10.66 -17.61 -40.05
C ILE A 121 -12.04 -18.18 -40.39
N HIS A 122 -13.02 -18.03 -39.49
CA HIS A 122 -14.36 -18.62 -39.59
C HIS A 122 -14.35 -20.14 -39.75
N ALA A 123 -13.36 -20.80 -39.14
CA ALA A 123 -13.21 -22.26 -39.12
C ALA A 123 -12.79 -22.73 -37.72
N TRP A 124 -13.22 -23.94 -37.37
CA TRP A 124 -12.96 -24.53 -36.06
C TRP A 124 -12.02 -25.72 -36.18
N CYS A 125 -10.96 -25.73 -35.37
CA CYS A 125 -10.03 -26.84 -35.27
C CYS A 125 -10.24 -27.59 -33.94
N LYS A 126 -10.57 -28.89 -34.02
CA LYS A 126 -10.81 -29.74 -32.86
C LYS A 126 -9.62 -29.74 -31.88
N TYR A 127 -8.41 -29.92 -32.39
CA TYR A 127 -7.18 -29.96 -31.60
C TYR A 127 -6.86 -28.60 -30.96
N CYS A 128 -7.01 -27.50 -31.72
CA CYS A 128 -6.85 -26.15 -31.15
C CYS A 128 -7.86 -25.86 -30.02
N LEU A 129 -9.10 -26.37 -30.11
CA LEU A 129 -10.09 -26.28 -29.03
C LEU A 129 -9.73 -27.15 -27.83
N ILE A 130 -9.20 -28.37 -28.04
CA ILE A 130 -8.66 -29.22 -26.97
C ILE A 130 -7.52 -28.51 -26.24
N SER A 131 -6.58 -27.93 -26.99
CA SER A 131 -5.49 -27.13 -26.43
C SER A 131 -6.03 -25.92 -25.65
N ALA A 132 -6.98 -25.16 -26.20
CA ALA A 132 -7.57 -24.02 -25.50
C ALA A 132 -8.28 -24.42 -24.20
N PHE A 133 -9.03 -25.53 -24.21
CA PHE A 133 -9.68 -26.08 -23.03
C PHE A 133 -8.66 -26.56 -21.99
N THR A 134 -7.59 -27.22 -22.43
CA THR A 134 -6.51 -27.71 -21.56
C THR A 134 -5.79 -26.55 -20.88
N SER A 135 -5.45 -25.51 -21.65
CA SER A 135 -4.83 -24.28 -21.17
C SER A 135 -5.71 -23.55 -20.14
N LEU A 136 -7.01 -23.40 -20.42
CA LEU A 136 -7.97 -22.84 -19.48
C LEU A 136 -8.10 -23.69 -18.20
N SER A 137 -8.13 -25.01 -18.34
CA SER A 137 -8.21 -25.94 -17.21
C SER A 137 -6.96 -25.84 -16.33
N LEU A 138 -5.76 -25.78 -16.93
CA LEU A 138 -4.51 -25.54 -16.21
C LEU A 138 -4.54 -24.25 -15.41
N PHE A 139 -5.05 -23.16 -15.99
CA PHE A 139 -5.22 -21.88 -15.29
C PHE A 139 -6.20 -21.97 -14.11
N ILE A 140 -7.34 -22.65 -14.28
CA ILE A 140 -8.33 -22.82 -13.21
C ILE A 140 -7.72 -23.64 -12.05
N VAL A 141 -7.04 -24.74 -12.37
CA VAL A 141 -6.41 -25.61 -11.37
C VAL A 141 -5.27 -24.88 -10.65
N SER A 142 -4.40 -24.19 -11.39
CA SER A 142 -3.27 -23.44 -10.80
C SER A 142 -3.75 -22.30 -9.90
N SER A 143 -4.79 -21.57 -10.31
CA SER A 143 -5.43 -20.51 -9.53
C SER A 143 -6.08 -21.07 -8.27
N THR A 144 -6.82 -22.17 -8.39
CA THR A 144 -7.45 -22.84 -7.25
C THR A 144 -6.42 -23.34 -6.25
N TYR A 145 -5.33 -23.92 -6.73
CA TYR A 145 -4.21 -24.33 -5.87
C TYR A 145 -3.64 -23.12 -5.13
N TYR A 146 -3.34 -22.04 -5.87
CA TYR A 146 -2.72 -20.85 -5.29
C TYR A 146 -3.60 -20.23 -4.20
N ILE A 147 -4.88 -20.01 -4.50
CA ILE A 147 -5.84 -19.40 -3.57
C ILE A 147 -6.02 -20.27 -2.31
N LYS A 148 -5.99 -21.59 -2.44
CA LYS A 148 -6.27 -22.51 -1.32
C LYS A 148 -5.06 -22.76 -0.42
N TYR A 149 -3.85 -22.74 -0.97
CA TYR A 149 -2.65 -23.19 -0.25
C TYR A 149 -1.58 -22.12 -0.05
N GLN A 150 -1.69 -20.97 -0.73
CA GLN A 150 -0.73 -19.88 -0.58
C GLN A 150 -1.36 -18.71 0.19
N ASN A 151 -0.78 -18.39 1.34
CA ASN A 151 -1.24 -17.30 2.20
C ASN A 151 -0.69 -15.92 1.78
N ASP A 152 0.36 -15.90 0.97
CA ASP A 152 1.04 -14.70 0.51
C ASP A 152 0.58 -14.28 -0.90
N SER A 153 0.61 -12.98 -1.15
CA SER A 153 0.38 -12.44 -2.50
C SER A 153 1.45 -12.94 -3.50
N PRO A 154 1.09 -13.20 -4.77
CA PRO A 154 2.04 -13.71 -5.77
C PRO A 154 3.07 -12.65 -6.10
N PHE A 155 4.31 -12.89 -5.68
CA PHE A 155 5.40 -11.94 -5.73
C PHE A 155 5.66 -11.43 -7.15
N LEU A 156 5.89 -12.35 -8.11
CA LEU A 156 6.23 -12.00 -9.48
C LEU A 156 5.14 -11.18 -10.16
N ILE A 157 3.89 -11.63 -10.03
CA ILE A 157 2.72 -10.98 -10.64
C ILE A 157 2.53 -9.58 -10.06
N LYS A 158 2.62 -9.44 -8.73
CA LYS A 158 2.49 -8.14 -8.05
C LYS A 158 3.60 -7.17 -8.46
N GLN A 159 4.83 -7.64 -8.58
CA GLN A 159 5.94 -6.80 -9.03
C GLN A 159 5.71 -6.23 -10.44
N ILE A 160 5.23 -7.05 -11.38
CA ILE A 160 4.89 -6.61 -12.75
C ILE A 160 3.73 -5.59 -12.72
N ILE A 161 2.63 -5.92 -12.03
CA ILE A 161 1.46 -5.04 -11.90
C ILE A 161 1.88 -3.69 -11.32
N PHE A 162 2.61 -3.68 -10.21
CA PHE A 162 3.06 -2.44 -9.58
C PHE A 162 3.96 -1.62 -10.49
N SER A 163 4.82 -2.26 -11.29
CA SER A 163 5.70 -1.56 -12.24
C SER A 163 4.88 -0.87 -13.35
N ILE A 164 3.87 -1.55 -13.89
CA ILE A 164 2.95 -0.99 -14.90
C ILE A 164 2.18 0.20 -14.31
N PHE A 165 1.54 0.03 -13.15
CA PHE A 165 0.74 1.09 -12.54
C PHE A 165 1.58 2.28 -12.08
N HIS A 166 2.80 2.03 -11.60
CA HIS A 166 3.73 3.10 -11.27
C HIS A 166 4.13 3.89 -12.53
N PHE A 167 4.49 3.19 -13.61
CA PHE A 167 4.80 3.84 -14.88
C PHE A 167 3.64 4.69 -15.39
N LEU A 168 2.42 4.14 -15.43
CA LEU A 168 1.22 4.87 -15.85
C LEU A 168 0.92 6.06 -14.94
N TYR A 169 1.01 5.89 -13.63
CA TYR A 169 0.75 6.97 -12.68
C TYR A 169 1.76 8.10 -12.84
N VAL A 170 3.06 7.81 -12.79
CA VAL A 170 4.12 8.82 -12.80
C VAL A 170 4.18 9.55 -14.13
N ASN A 171 4.01 8.84 -15.26
CA ASN A 171 4.19 9.43 -16.58
C ASN A 171 2.93 10.05 -17.17
N LEU A 172 1.74 9.68 -16.69
CA LEU A 172 0.45 10.18 -17.18
C LEU A 172 -0.37 10.84 -16.06
N LEU A 173 -0.93 10.05 -15.12
CA LEU A 173 -1.95 10.55 -14.18
C LEU A 173 -1.43 11.67 -13.27
N LYS A 174 -0.21 11.52 -12.73
CA LYS A 174 0.43 12.54 -11.89
C LYS A 174 0.58 13.86 -12.63
N LYS A 175 1.03 13.82 -13.88
CA LYS A 175 1.22 15.03 -14.70
C LYS A 175 -0.12 15.76 -14.86
N ILE A 176 -1.20 15.03 -15.15
CA ILE A 176 -2.55 15.59 -15.27
C ILE A 176 -3.01 16.16 -13.92
N PHE A 177 -2.96 15.38 -12.83
CA PHE A 177 -3.40 15.84 -11.51
C PHE A 177 -2.63 17.06 -11.00
N PHE A 178 -1.36 17.19 -11.39
CA PHE A 178 -0.52 18.29 -10.93
C PHE A 178 -0.78 19.60 -11.67
N LEU A 179 -1.60 19.60 -12.74
CA LEU A 179 -2.12 20.81 -13.39
C LEU A 179 -3.23 21.49 -12.57
N PHE A 180 -3.83 20.79 -11.62
CA PHE A 180 -4.97 21.30 -10.82
C PHE A 180 -4.56 21.62 -9.38
N ASP A 181 -5.39 22.44 -8.72
CA ASP A 181 -5.24 22.76 -7.29
C ASP A 181 -5.09 21.49 -6.43
N ALA A 182 -4.17 21.54 -5.48
CA ALA A 182 -3.83 20.37 -4.68
C ALA A 182 -4.95 19.97 -3.72
N GLU A 183 -5.69 20.94 -3.14
CA GLU A 183 -6.82 20.62 -2.27
C GLU A 183 -8.00 20.07 -3.07
N PHE A 184 -8.26 20.59 -4.27
CA PHE A 184 -9.26 20.05 -5.19
C PHE A 184 -9.00 18.57 -5.52
N ILE A 185 -7.79 18.24 -5.98
CA ILE A 185 -7.42 16.84 -6.30
C ILE A 185 -7.52 15.95 -5.07
N HIS A 186 -7.06 16.42 -3.91
CA HIS A 186 -7.16 15.66 -2.68
C HIS A 186 -8.63 15.33 -2.33
N ASN A 187 -9.54 16.30 -2.44
CA ASN A 187 -10.97 16.08 -2.19
C ASN A 187 -11.58 15.13 -3.22
N LEU A 188 -11.22 15.27 -4.50
CA LEU A 188 -11.67 14.38 -5.58
C LEU A 188 -11.25 12.94 -5.31
N ILE A 189 -9.96 12.69 -5.07
CA ILE A 189 -9.43 11.35 -4.79
C ILE A 189 -10.02 10.76 -3.50
N THR A 190 -10.25 11.59 -2.48
CA THR A 190 -10.94 11.16 -1.25
C THR A 190 -12.37 10.70 -1.54
N SER A 191 -13.07 11.41 -2.44
CA SER A 191 -14.45 11.09 -2.82
C SER A 191 -14.53 9.82 -3.66
N VAL A 192 -13.59 9.65 -4.61
CA VAL A 192 -13.43 8.42 -5.39
C VAL A 192 -13.12 7.24 -4.48
N GLY A 193 -12.15 7.38 -3.57
CA GLY A 193 -11.78 6.35 -2.61
C GLY A 193 -12.95 5.94 -1.71
N LYS A 194 -13.72 6.92 -1.22
CA LYS A 194 -14.96 6.67 -0.47
C LYS A 194 -15.98 5.87 -1.29
N GLY A 195 -16.15 6.19 -2.57
CA GLY A 195 -17.03 5.46 -3.49
C GLY A 195 -16.61 4.01 -3.68
N LEU A 196 -15.34 3.79 -4.01
CA LEU A 196 -14.76 2.45 -4.18
C LEU A 196 -14.83 1.62 -2.88
N GLY A 197 -14.63 2.28 -1.74
CA GLY A 197 -14.68 1.65 -0.41
C GLY A 197 -16.06 1.21 0.06
N LYS A 198 -17.15 1.55 -0.65
CA LYS A 198 -18.51 1.09 -0.31
C LYS A 198 -18.87 -0.27 -0.91
N ASN A 199 -18.15 -0.74 -1.92
CA ASN A 199 -18.50 -1.93 -2.67
C ASN A 199 -17.37 -2.98 -2.62
N THR A 200 -17.70 -4.20 -2.18
CA THR A 200 -16.72 -5.29 -2.02
C THR A 200 -16.04 -5.70 -3.33
N ILE A 201 -16.73 -5.62 -4.47
CA ILE A 201 -16.13 -5.91 -5.78
C ILE A 201 -15.06 -4.87 -6.11
N PHE A 202 -15.34 -3.58 -5.90
CA PHE A 202 -14.35 -2.52 -6.14
C PHE A 202 -13.20 -2.56 -5.14
N GLN A 203 -13.46 -2.91 -3.87
CA GLN A 203 -12.41 -3.19 -2.89
C GLN A 203 -11.51 -4.35 -3.35
N PHE A 204 -12.08 -5.44 -3.87
CA PHE A 204 -11.33 -6.59 -4.39
C PHE A 204 -10.49 -6.24 -5.62
N LEU A 205 -11.07 -5.53 -6.60
CA LEU A 205 -10.33 -5.07 -7.78
C LEU A 205 -9.19 -4.13 -7.39
N THR A 206 -9.45 -3.19 -6.47
CA THR A 206 -8.41 -2.28 -5.95
C THR A 206 -7.29 -3.07 -5.25
N ALA A 207 -7.63 -4.04 -4.40
CA ALA A 207 -6.68 -4.91 -3.73
C ALA A 207 -5.83 -5.73 -4.71
N THR A 208 -6.44 -6.21 -5.79
CA THR A 208 -5.74 -6.96 -6.85
C THR A 208 -4.63 -6.13 -7.47
N PHE A 209 -4.83 -4.82 -7.68
CA PHE A 209 -3.82 -3.97 -8.34
C PHE A 209 -2.83 -3.29 -7.39
N PHE A 210 -3.23 -2.95 -6.16
CA PHE A 210 -2.42 -2.07 -5.30
C PHE A 210 -1.95 -2.70 -3.99
N SER A 211 -2.67 -3.70 -3.47
CA SER A 211 -2.27 -4.33 -2.21
C SER A 211 -1.25 -5.45 -2.41
N PHE A 212 -0.35 -5.60 -1.44
CA PHE A 212 0.48 -6.77 -1.24
C PHE A 212 0.37 -7.19 0.23
N SER A 213 0.13 -8.47 0.47
CA SER A 213 0.05 -9.07 1.80
C SER A 213 1.04 -10.21 1.92
N SER A 214 1.73 -10.28 3.06
CA SER A 214 2.47 -11.46 3.47
C SER A 214 2.38 -11.64 4.98
N THR A 215 2.35 -12.88 5.45
CA THR A 215 2.26 -13.20 6.89
C THR A 215 3.47 -12.71 7.68
N ASN A 216 4.65 -12.56 7.05
CA ASN A 216 5.87 -12.09 7.74
C ASN A 216 5.89 -10.57 8.00
N LEU A 217 4.93 -9.83 7.45
CA LEU A 217 4.79 -8.39 7.66
C LEU A 217 4.00 -8.05 8.93
N GLU A 218 3.26 -9.01 9.51
CA GLU A 218 2.46 -8.75 10.70
C GLU A 218 3.33 -8.24 11.86
N ARG A 219 2.81 -7.25 12.61
CA ARG A 219 3.46 -6.68 13.79
C ARG A 219 2.48 -6.61 14.94
N LYS A 220 2.97 -6.82 16.16
CA LYS A 220 2.17 -6.67 17.38
C LYS A 220 2.85 -5.72 18.34
N PHE A 221 2.19 -4.61 18.65
CA PHE A 221 2.67 -3.59 19.58
C PHE A 221 1.50 -3.08 20.41
N ASP A 222 1.72 -2.85 21.71
CA ASP A 222 0.75 -2.20 22.60
C ASP A 222 -0.65 -2.86 22.60
N GLY A 223 -0.70 -4.18 22.45
CA GLY A 223 -1.95 -4.95 22.36
C GLY A 223 -2.66 -4.91 21.01
N ILE A 224 -2.08 -4.24 20.01
CA ILE A 224 -2.63 -4.07 18.65
C ILE A 224 -1.88 -4.97 17.67
N THR A 225 -2.63 -5.69 16.83
CA THR A 225 -2.07 -6.45 15.69
C THR A 225 -2.20 -5.64 14.41
N PHE A 226 -1.07 -5.21 13.86
CA PHE A 226 -0.93 -4.49 12.60
C PHE A 226 -0.68 -5.48 11.46
N LYS A 227 -1.50 -5.44 10.40
CA LYS A 227 -1.39 -6.39 9.28
C LYS A 227 -0.06 -6.29 8.52
N ASN A 228 0.52 -5.10 8.51
CA ASN A 228 1.85 -4.78 7.98
C ASN A 228 2.34 -3.50 8.65
N PRO A 229 3.64 -3.14 8.58
CA PRO A 229 4.17 -1.99 9.30
C PRO A 229 3.88 -0.65 8.64
N VAL A 230 3.08 -0.60 7.56
CA VAL A 230 2.88 0.60 6.73
C VAL A 230 1.51 1.22 6.98
N GLY A 231 1.49 2.44 7.53
CA GLY A 231 0.27 3.16 7.87
C GLY A 231 0.04 4.43 7.07
N LEU A 232 -1.22 4.83 6.96
CA LEU A 232 -1.58 6.18 6.51
C LEU A 232 -1.50 7.15 7.69
N SER A 233 -0.67 8.20 7.58
CA SER A 233 -0.56 9.21 8.65
C SER A 233 -1.81 10.09 8.73
N ALA A 234 -2.06 10.64 9.92
CA ALA A 234 -3.06 11.69 10.10
C ALA A 234 -2.75 12.90 9.20
N GLY A 235 -3.82 13.56 8.75
CA GLY A 235 -3.74 14.70 7.84
C GLY A 235 -3.99 14.37 6.38
N PHE A 236 -4.37 13.12 6.06
CA PHE A 236 -4.95 12.77 4.75
C PHE A 236 -6.46 12.55 4.87
N ASP A 237 -6.90 11.56 5.63
CA ASP A 237 -8.33 11.29 5.85
C ASP A 237 -8.82 11.96 7.16
N TYR A 238 -9.16 13.24 7.08
CA TYR A 238 -9.56 14.04 8.25
C TYR A 238 -10.82 13.52 8.94
N ASN A 239 -11.73 12.92 8.17
CA ASN A 239 -13.11 12.65 8.61
C ASN A 239 -13.46 11.15 8.53
N GLY A 240 -12.49 10.27 8.27
CA GLY A 240 -12.70 8.82 8.14
C GLY A 240 -13.50 8.40 6.90
N GLU A 241 -13.34 9.11 5.79
CA GLU A 241 -13.99 8.81 4.50
C GLU A 241 -13.40 7.58 3.79
N LEU A 242 -12.15 7.22 4.09
CA LEU A 242 -11.39 6.20 3.34
C LEU A 242 -11.24 4.87 4.08
N THR A 243 -11.83 4.76 5.26
CA THR A 243 -11.78 3.56 6.13
C THR A 243 -12.14 2.26 5.39
N GLY A 244 -13.04 2.31 4.40
CA GLY A 244 -13.45 1.15 3.60
C GLY A 244 -12.50 0.75 2.47
N ILE A 245 -11.59 1.63 2.00
CA ILE A 245 -10.72 1.36 0.84
C ILE A 245 -9.23 1.26 1.17
N LEU A 246 -8.76 1.87 2.26
CA LEU A 246 -7.33 1.86 2.62
C LEU A 246 -6.71 0.46 2.75
N PRO A 247 -7.39 -0.57 3.30
CA PRO A 247 -6.86 -1.93 3.31
C PRO A 247 -6.59 -2.47 1.91
N SER A 248 -7.46 -2.14 0.95
CA SER A 248 -7.32 -2.54 -0.46
C SER A 248 -6.22 -1.80 -1.21
N VAL A 249 -5.75 -0.66 -0.71
CA VAL A 249 -4.54 0.01 -1.26
C VAL A 249 -3.27 -0.56 -0.62
N GLY A 250 -3.40 -1.37 0.44
CA GLY A 250 -2.30 -2.11 1.07
C GLY A 250 -1.87 -1.60 2.44
N PHE A 251 -2.53 -0.56 2.99
CA PHE A 251 -2.16 -0.05 4.31
C PHE A 251 -2.48 -1.08 5.42
N GLY A 252 -1.55 -1.25 6.35
CA GLY A 252 -1.69 -2.10 7.52
C GLY A 252 -2.36 -1.43 8.70
N PHE A 253 -2.37 -0.09 8.74
CA PHE A 253 -3.09 0.73 9.72
C PHE A 253 -3.34 2.16 9.22
N HIS A 254 -4.13 2.93 9.96
CA HIS A 254 -4.58 4.26 9.55
C HIS A 254 -4.81 5.17 10.76
N THR A 255 -4.39 6.44 10.70
CA THR A 255 -4.83 7.46 11.67
C THR A 255 -5.79 8.47 11.02
N ILE A 256 -7.04 8.52 11.48
CA ILE A 256 -8.03 9.54 11.11
C ILE A 256 -7.69 10.87 11.79
N GLY A 257 -7.95 11.98 11.10
CA GLY A 257 -7.87 13.33 11.68
C GLY A 257 -6.71 14.15 11.11
N THR A 258 -6.18 15.14 11.83
CA THR A 258 -6.44 15.45 13.25
C THR A 258 -7.84 16.01 13.51
N VAL A 259 -8.51 15.46 14.52
CA VAL A 259 -9.83 15.85 15.02
C VAL A 259 -9.67 16.86 16.16
N THR A 260 -10.50 17.89 16.14
CA THR A 260 -10.59 18.91 17.19
C THR A 260 -11.95 18.88 17.86
N TYR A 261 -12.10 19.49 19.03
CA TYR A 261 -13.38 19.47 19.76
C TYR A 261 -14.47 20.18 18.96
N GLU A 262 -14.19 21.41 18.54
CA GLU A 262 -15.05 22.21 17.67
C GLU A 262 -14.70 22.01 16.20
N ALA A 263 -15.64 22.36 15.32
CA ALA A 263 -15.38 22.39 13.89
C ALA A 263 -14.45 23.56 13.54
N TYR A 264 -13.55 23.33 12.57
CA TYR A 264 -12.70 24.35 12.01
C TYR A 264 -12.54 24.13 10.51
N GLU A 265 -12.85 25.15 9.71
CA GLU A 265 -12.84 25.06 8.24
C GLU A 265 -11.43 24.94 7.62
N GLY A 266 -10.40 25.21 8.42
CA GLY A 266 -8.99 25.28 8.03
C GLY A 266 -8.52 26.72 7.75
N ASN A 267 -7.21 26.97 7.70
CA ASN A 267 -6.68 28.31 7.39
C ASN A 267 -7.11 28.79 5.98
N LYS A 268 -6.90 30.08 5.67
CA LYS A 268 -7.21 30.66 4.34
C LYS A 268 -6.44 29.96 3.21
N LYS A 269 -7.10 29.78 2.06
CA LYS A 269 -6.50 29.22 0.83
C LYS A 269 -5.55 30.23 0.15
N PRO A 270 -4.57 29.77 -0.67
CA PRO A 270 -4.16 28.38 -0.84
C PRO A 270 -3.45 27.86 0.41
N ARG A 271 -3.83 26.66 0.85
CA ARG A 271 -3.35 26.03 2.10
C ARG A 271 -2.80 24.63 1.92
N LEU A 272 -2.76 24.17 0.67
CA LEU A 272 -2.11 22.96 0.24
C LEU A 272 -1.45 23.27 -1.10
N GLY A 273 -0.15 23.05 -1.21
CA GLY A 273 0.63 23.30 -2.40
C GLY A 273 1.60 22.16 -2.66
N ARG A 274 2.19 22.12 -3.84
CA ARG A 274 3.19 21.10 -4.23
C ARG A 274 4.52 21.79 -4.54
N TYR A 275 5.57 21.38 -3.85
CA TYR A 275 6.95 21.70 -4.15
C TYR A 275 7.47 20.54 -5.02
N LEU A 276 7.35 20.69 -6.33
CA LEU A 276 7.48 19.57 -7.27
C LEU A 276 8.92 19.07 -7.37
N LYS A 277 9.88 20.00 -7.46
CA LYS A 277 11.31 19.68 -7.56
C LYS A 277 11.87 19.17 -6.24
N SER A 278 11.26 19.58 -5.13
CA SER A 278 11.62 19.17 -3.76
C SER A 278 10.95 17.87 -3.30
N GLN A 279 10.10 17.25 -4.15
CA GLN A 279 9.26 16.10 -3.75
C GLN A 279 8.54 16.34 -2.40
N SER A 280 7.87 17.48 -2.29
CA SER A 280 7.31 17.97 -1.03
C SER A 280 5.92 18.58 -1.24
N LEU A 281 5.17 18.70 -0.15
CA LEU A 281 3.94 19.50 -0.11
C LEU A 281 4.12 20.65 0.87
N LEU A 282 3.62 21.80 0.47
CA LEU A 282 3.34 22.92 1.37
C LEU A 282 1.99 22.68 2.03
N VAL A 283 1.93 22.66 3.36
CA VAL A 283 0.70 22.41 4.11
C VAL A 283 0.47 23.53 5.11
N ASN A 284 -0.72 24.11 5.09
CA ASN A 284 -1.18 25.16 5.99
C ASN A 284 -2.65 24.95 6.41
N LYS A 285 -3.12 23.71 6.61
CA LYS A 285 -4.54 23.49 6.91
C LYS A 285 -4.95 23.86 8.34
N GLY A 286 -4.03 23.83 9.30
CA GLY A 286 -4.28 24.22 10.69
C GLY A 286 -5.39 23.41 11.37
N PHE A 287 -5.31 22.08 11.34
CA PHE A 287 -6.32 21.18 11.92
C PHE A 287 -7.76 21.42 11.43
N LYS A 288 -7.95 21.53 10.11
CA LYS A 288 -9.28 21.45 9.49
C LYS A 288 -10.02 20.20 9.99
N SER A 289 -11.20 20.38 10.58
CA SER A 289 -12.00 19.31 11.18
C SER A 289 -13.50 19.64 11.16
N LEU A 290 -14.35 18.62 11.04
CA LEU A 290 -15.80 18.76 11.25
C LEU A 290 -16.21 18.80 12.72
N GLY A 291 -15.24 18.66 13.65
CA GLY A 291 -15.48 18.62 15.09
C GLY A 291 -15.76 17.20 15.61
N ALA A 292 -15.37 16.98 16.87
CA ALA A 292 -15.35 15.67 17.49
C ALA A 292 -16.71 14.97 17.50
N LYS A 293 -17.79 15.70 17.82
CA LYS A 293 -19.15 15.13 17.89
C LYS A 293 -19.64 14.63 16.52
N VAL A 294 -19.41 15.41 15.46
CA VAL A 294 -19.85 15.06 14.10
C VAL A 294 -19.09 13.84 13.60
N ILE A 295 -17.76 13.84 13.76
CA ILE A 295 -16.91 12.72 13.34
C ILE A 295 -17.23 11.47 14.15
N ALA A 296 -17.39 11.58 15.47
CA ALA A 296 -17.74 10.44 16.31
C ALA A 296 -19.09 9.82 15.91
N LYS A 297 -20.11 10.63 15.65
CA LYS A 297 -21.41 10.15 15.15
C LYS A 297 -21.26 9.39 13.83
N LYS A 298 -20.46 9.92 12.90
CA LYS A 298 -20.24 9.31 11.59
C LYS A 298 -19.50 7.97 11.67
N LEU A 299 -18.54 7.85 12.57
CA LEU A 299 -17.72 6.64 12.72
C LEU A 299 -18.39 5.57 13.59
N THR A 300 -19.42 5.93 14.35
CA THR A 300 -20.16 4.98 15.20
C THR A 300 -20.82 3.91 14.34
N GLY A 301 -20.61 2.64 14.68
CA GLY A 301 -21.15 1.49 13.96
C GLY A 301 -20.31 1.01 12.76
N LEU A 302 -19.28 1.76 12.36
CA LEU A 302 -18.34 1.29 11.34
C LEU A 302 -17.40 0.22 11.90
N ASN A 303 -17.15 -0.81 11.09
CA ASN A 303 -16.13 -1.82 11.35
C ASN A 303 -14.88 -1.47 10.53
N PHE A 304 -13.73 -1.36 11.19
CA PHE A 304 -12.46 -1.10 10.52
C PHE A 304 -11.71 -2.41 10.27
N SER A 305 -11.37 -2.69 9.00
CA SER A 305 -10.66 -3.93 8.61
C SER A 305 -9.16 -3.92 8.96
N ILE A 306 -8.63 -2.77 9.39
CA ILE A 306 -7.25 -2.57 9.85
C ILE A 306 -7.28 -1.71 11.12
N PRO A 307 -6.27 -1.82 12.02
CA PRO A 307 -6.14 -0.90 13.14
C PRO A 307 -6.26 0.55 12.69
N THR A 308 -7.22 1.25 13.29
CA THR A 308 -7.49 2.64 12.99
C THR A 308 -7.41 3.45 14.27
N GLY A 309 -6.62 4.52 14.26
CA GLY A 309 -6.49 5.45 15.37
C GLY A 309 -7.16 6.79 15.10
N ILE A 310 -7.34 7.58 16.16
CA ILE A 310 -7.87 8.94 16.09
C ILE A 310 -6.78 9.93 16.52
N SER A 311 -6.33 10.77 15.60
CA SER A 311 -5.45 11.90 15.90
C SER A 311 -6.26 13.03 16.51
N ILE A 312 -5.85 13.51 17.68
CA ILE A 312 -6.52 14.55 18.46
C ILE A 312 -5.57 15.72 18.65
N GLY A 313 -6.09 16.94 18.44
CA GLY A 313 -5.40 18.20 18.70
C GLY A 313 -6.39 19.26 19.19
N SER A 314 -5.87 20.41 19.62
CA SER A 314 -6.72 21.54 20.01
C SER A 314 -7.32 22.23 18.79
N THR A 315 -8.58 22.65 18.88
CA THR A 315 -9.25 23.52 17.90
C THR A 315 -8.35 24.72 17.57
N ASN A 316 -8.20 25.04 16.28
CA ASN A 316 -7.32 26.11 15.83
C ASN A 316 -7.96 27.50 16.01
N LYS A 317 -7.86 28.04 17.23
CA LYS A 317 -8.39 29.34 17.63
C LYS A 317 -7.53 29.97 18.73
N HIS A 318 -7.81 31.24 19.05
CA HIS A 318 -7.29 31.86 20.26
C HIS A 318 -7.88 31.19 21.52
N TYR A 319 -7.05 31.00 22.53
CA TYR A 319 -7.46 30.53 23.86
C TYR A 319 -6.99 31.54 24.91
N ASP A 320 -7.85 31.85 25.87
CA ASP A 320 -7.53 32.80 26.93
C ASP A 320 -6.48 32.24 27.92
N SER A 321 -6.34 30.92 28.00
CA SER A 321 -5.34 30.26 28.83
C SER A 321 -4.92 28.89 28.31
N ASN A 322 -3.77 28.38 28.79
CA ASN A 322 -3.31 27.02 28.45
C ASN A 322 -4.30 25.95 28.94
N GLU A 323 -4.94 26.17 30.10
CA GLU A 323 -5.94 25.26 30.68
C GLU A 323 -7.16 25.13 29.77
N ASN A 324 -7.61 26.24 29.15
CA ASN A 324 -8.72 26.21 28.19
C ASN A 324 -8.35 25.41 26.94
N GLN A 325 -7.11 25.54 26.45
CA GLN A 325 -6.62 24.75 25.33
C GLN A 325 -6.48 23.26 25.66
N ILE A 326 -6.00 22.92 26.86
CA ILE A 326 -5.94 21.54 27.36
C ILE A 326 -7.37 20.96 27.45
N LYS A 327 -8.32 21.70 28.04
CA LYS A 327 -9.73 21.27 28.13
C LYS A 327 -10.33 20.93 26.77
N ASP A 328 -9.97 21.65 25.70
CA ASP A 328 -10.41 21.35 24.33
C ASP A 328 -9.97 19.96 23.88
N ILE A 329 -8.69 19.63 24.09
CA ILE A 329 -8.13 18.30 23.80
C ILE A 329 -8.84 17.22 24.64
N LEU A 330 -8.96 17.43 25.95
CA LEU A 330 -9.58 16.47 26.88
C LEU A 330 -11.05 16.18 26.55
N LYS A 331 -11.80 17.20 26.10
CA LYS A 331 -13.19 17.00 25.65
C LYS A 331 -13.26 16.12 24.41
N THR A 332 -12.31 16.25 23.48
CA THR A 332 -12.22 15.39 22.31
C THR A 332 -11.93 13.93 22.71
N PHE A 333 -10.93 13.71 23.56
CA PHE A 333 -10.65 12.38 24.13
C PHE A 333 -11.89 11.78 24.81
N SER A 334 -12.56 12.56 25.66
CA SER A 334 -13.76 12.12 26.38
C SER A 334 -14.90 11.71 25.45
N ILE A 335 -15.08 12.40 24.31
CA ILE A 335 -16.10 12.05 23.31
C ILE A 335 -15.79 10.69 22.67
N PHE A 336 -14.56 10.49 22.21
CA PHE A 336 -14.17 9.25 21.54
C PHE A 336 -14.08 8.08 22.52
N GLU A 337 -13.67 8.32 23.76
CA GLU A 337 -13.55 7.27 24.77
C GLU A 337 -14.91 6.75 25.21
N LYS A 338 -15.90 7.64 25.31
CA LYS A 338 -17.30 7.28 25.58
C LYS A 338 -18.03 6.76 24.33
N SER A 339 -17.43 6.89 23.15
CA SER A 339 -18.03 6.41 21.91
C SER A 339 -17.85 4.90 21.75
N LYS A 340 -18.81 4.22 21.12
CA LYS A 340 -18.70 2.80 20.76
C LYS A 340 -17.90 2.56 19.47
N ILE A 341 -16.99 3.47 19.13
CA ILE A 341 -16.19 3.39 17.89
C ILE A 341 -15.04 2.39 18.11
N LYS A 342 -14.87 1.46 17.19
CA LYS A 342 -13.85 0.39 17.24
C LYS A 342 -12.43 0.85 16.83
N HIS A 343 -12.06 2.10 17.14
CA HIS A 343 -10.68 2.56 16.96
C HIS A 343 -9.79 1.89 18.00
N GLN A 344 -8.50 1.68 17.68
CA GLN A 344 -7.59 0.88 18.50
C GLN A 344 -6.57 1.72 19.27
N TYR A 345 -6.30 2.96 18.85
CA TYR A 345 -5.35 3.85 19.53
C TYR A 345 -5.72 5.31 19.35
N TYR A 346 -5.08 6.17 20.13
CA TYR A 346 -5.10 7.61 19.94
C TYR A 346 -3.73 8.12 19.51
N GLU A 347 -3.73 9.15 18.67
CA GLU A 347 -2.55 9.97 18.42
C GLU A 347 -2.78 11.34 19.09
N LEU A 348 -1.96 11.70 20.07
CA LEU A 348 -1.97 13.05 20.64
C LEU A 348 -1.05 13.95 19.80
N ASN A 349 -1.64 14.83 19.00
CA ASN A 349 -0.90 15.67 18.07
C ASN A 349 -0.55 17.03 18.67
N ILE A 350 0.68 17.16 19.17
CA ILE A 350 1.23 18.39 19.76
C ILE A 350 2.14 19.19 18.80
N SER A 351 2.21 18.79 17.53
CA SER A 351 3.31 19.15 16.62
C SER A 351 2.88 19.83 15.33
N CYS A 352 1.66 20.36 15.25
CA CYS A 352 1.24 21.11 14.06
C CYS A 352 1.78 22.55 14.11
N PRO A 353 2.63 22.97 13.17
CA PRO A 353 3.16 24.34 13.14
C PRO A 353 2.17 25.36 12.54
N ASN A 354 0.99 24.93 12.09
CA ASN A 354 0.03 25.74 11.34
C ASN A 354 -1.19 26.17 12.18
N THR A 355 -1.21 25.86 13.47
CA THR A 355 -2.24 26.31 14.41
C THR A 355 -1.96 27.70 14.94
N PHE A 356 -2.98 28.35 15.48
CA PHE A 356 -2.90 29.63 16.17
C PHE A 356 -1.91 29.50 17.32
N GLY A 357 -0.87 30.34 17.32
CA GLY A 357 0.24 30.25 18.28
C GLY A 357 1.28 29.16 17.98
N GLY A 358 1.19 28.43 16.87
CA GLY A 358 2.15 27.39 16.49
C GLY A 358 1.99 26.10 17.29
N GLU A 359 3.07 25.58 17.85
CA GLU A 359 3.14 24.28 18.55
C GLU A 359 3.13 24.47 20.08
N PRO A 360 1.96 24.48 20.73
CA PRO A 360 1.81 25.01 22.10
C PRO A 360 2.40 24.11 23.20
N PHE A 361 2.46 22.79 23.00
CA PHE A 361 2.86 21.81 24.03
C PHE A 361 4.27 21.27 23.81
N THR A 362 5.17 22.10 23.28
CA THR A 362 6.56 21.73 23.00
C THR A 362 7.52 22.05 24.13
N THR A 363 7.11 22.84 25.13
CA THR A 363 7.92 23.11 26.32
C THR A 363 7.66 22.08 27.43
N PRO A 364 8.68 21.73 28.24
CA PRO A 364 8.55 20.78 29.36
C PRO A 364 7.32 21.01 30.25
N ASN A 365 7.12 22.23 30.74
CA ASN A 365 6.04 22.54 31.67
C ASN A 365 4.66 22.40 31.03
N LYS A 366 4.48 22.88 29.79
CA LYS A 366 3.20 22.79 29.09
C LYS A 366 2.85 21.35 28.73
N LEU A 367 3.84 20.57 28.30
CA LEU A 367 3.66 19.14 28.02
C LEU A 367 3.27 18.39 29.30
N LYS A 368 3.96 18.64 30.41
CA LYS A 368 3.63 18.05 31.72
C LYS A 368 2.18 18.35 32.12
N SER A 369 1.75 19.62 32.06
CA SER A 369 0.38 20.01 32.42
C SER A 369 -0.68 19.34 31.55
N LEU A 370 -0.40 19.16 30.25
CA LEU A 370 -1.30 18.44 29.35
C LEU A 370 -1.41 16.96 29.74
N LEU A 371 -0.27 16.28 29.98
CA LEU A 371 -0.24 14.86 30.32
C LEU A 371 -0.84 14.59 31.72
N ASP A 372 -0.54 15.43 32.71
CA ASP A 372 -1.17 15.37 34.06
C ASP A 372 -2.70 15.44 33.97
N SER A 373 -3.22 16.25 33.04
CA SER A 373 -4.65 16.41 32.86
C SER A 373 -5.28 15.27 32.06
N LEU A 374 -4.53 14.69 31.12
CA LEU A 374 -4.95 13.56 30.30
C LEU A 374 -5.02 12.26 31.11
N GLU A 375 -4.08 12.05 32.03
CA GLU A 375 -4.03 10.85 32.89
C GLU A 375 -5.29 10.71 33.76
N LYS A 376 -5.87 11.84 34.20
CA LYS A 376 -7.14 11.88 34.95
C LYS A 376 -8.34 11.32 34.18
N LEU A 377 -8.26 11.19 32.86
CA LEU A 377 -9.33 10.61 32.04
C LEU A 377 -9.31 9.07 32.01
N ASN A 378 -8.24 8.41 32.49
CA ASN A 378 -8.09 6.95 32.48
C ASN A 378 -8.38 6.34 31.09
N ILE A 379 -7.72 6.86 30.05
CA ILE A 379 -7.92 6.41 28.67
C ILE A 379 -7.57 4.92 28.54
N SER A 380 -8.51 4.12 28.01
CA SER A 380 -8.37 2.66 27.95
C SER A 380 -7.47 2.15 26.81
N LYS A 381 -7.20 3.01 25.81
CA LYS A 381 -6.47 2.64 24.59
C LYS A 381 -5.07 3.27 24.58
N PRO A 382 -4.08 2.64 23.92
CA PRO A 382 -2.74 3.20 23.82
C PRO A 382 -2.75 4.59 23.15
N ILE A 383 -1.94 5.48 23.70
CA ILE A 383 -1.72 6.84 23.18
C ILE A 383 -0.31 6.90 22.58
N TYR A 384 -0.24 7.40 21.35
CA TYR A 384 1.02 7.77 20.69
C TYR A 384 1.14 9.29 20.61
N VAL A 385 2.24 9.88 21.08
CA VAL A 385 2.44 11.33 20.99
C VAL A 385 3.13 11.66 19.67
N LYS A 386 2.51 12.50 18.83
CA LYS A 386 3.11 12.96 17.57
C LYS A 386 4.01 14.16 17.84
N MET A 387 5.30 13.93 17.74
CA MET A 387 6.36 14.85 18.17
C MET A 387 6.69 15.90 17.09
N PRO A 388 7.05 17.13 17.50
CA PRO A 388 7.55 18.17 16.60
C PRO A 388 8.88 17.76 15.97
N ILE A 389 9.09 18.10 14.70
CA ILE A 389 10.30 17.69 13.95
C ILE A 389 11.49 18.65 14.15
N ASP A 390 11.21 19.94 14.39
CA ASP A 390 12.25 20.99 14.43
C ASP A 390 12.78 21.32 15.83
N GLN A 391 12.39 20.55 16.87
CA GLN A 391 12.98 20.71 18.21
C GLN A 391 14.42 20.24 18.21
N SER A 392 15.31 20.82 19.03
CA SER A 392 16.68 20.34 19.17
C SER A 392 16.74 18.93 19.77
N LYS A 393 17.91 18.26 19.68
CA LYS A 393 18.11 16.95 20.33
C LYS A 393 17.85 17.03 21.84
N LYS A 394 18.33 18.09 22.49
CA LYS A 394 18.18 18.30 23.94
C LYS A 394 16.71 18.47 24.32
N GLU A 395 15.99 19.34 23.61
CA GLU A 395 14.55 19.56 23.85
C GLU A 395 13.75 18.28 23.62
N THR A 396 14.05 17.54 22.54
CA THR A 396 13.38 16.27 22.25
C THR A 396 13.60 15.25 23.37
N LEU A 397 14.83 15.10 23.88
CA LEU A 397 15.12 14.20 24.99
C LEU A 397 14.39 14.60 26.27
N LEU A 398 14.34 15.90 26.58
CA LEU A 398 13.58 16.40 27.74
C LEU A 398 12.09 16.10 27.61
N MET A 399 11.51 16.29 26.42
CA MET A 399 10.11 15.92 26.18
C MET A 399 9.88 14.42 26.34
N LEU A 400 10.77 13.57 25.81
CA LEU A 400 10.68 12.12 25.95
C LEU A 400 10.79 11.67 27.41
N GLN A 401 11.69 12.25 28.20
CA GLN A 401 11.82 11.99 29.64
C GLN A 401 10.55 12.34 30.42
N ILE A 402 9.80 13.35 29.97
CA ILE A 402 8.51 13.70 30.56
C ILE A 402 7.47 12.65 30.15
N ILE A 403 7.37 12.36 28.85
CA ILE A 403 6.42 11.37 28.30
C ILE A 403 6.59 9.99 28.95
N ASP A 404 7.84 9.58 29.23
CA ASP A 404 8.18 8.30 29.83
C ASP A 404 7.49 8.05 31.18
N LYS A 405 7.20 9.12 31.93
CA LYS A 405 6.56 9.08 33.25
C LYS A 405 5.05 8.84 33.21
N TYR A 406 4.43 8.84 32.02
CA TYR A 406 2.99 8.71 31.85
C TYR A 406 2.64 7.44 31.06
N HIS A 407 1.34 7.10 31.09
CA HIS A 407 0.73 6.02 30.32
C HIS A 407 0.63 6.32 28.81
N VAL A 408 1.80 6.56 28.20
CA VAL A 408 1.99 6.74 26.76
C VAL A 408 2.72 5.53 26.21
N ALA A 409 2.13 4.92 25.19
CA ALA A 409 2.62 3.68 24.58
C ALA A 409 3.81 3.95 23.65
N GLY A 410 3.79 5.08 22.94
CA GLY A 410 4.84 5.38 21.98
C GLY A 410 4.81 6.80 21.44
N VAL A 411 5.63 7.00 20.42
CA VAL A 411 5.86 8.31 19.81
C VAL A 411 5.89 8.21 18.30
N ILE A 412 5.42 9.26 17.64
CA ILE A 412 5.43 9.39 16.18
C ILE A 412 6.39 10.50 15.81
N PHE A 413 7.46 10.16 15.09
CA PHE A 413 8.46 11.13 14.63
C PHE A 413 8.28 11.41 13.15
N GLY A 414 7.83 12.64 12.87
CA GLY A 414 7.54 13.09 11.52
C GLY A 414 6.25 13.90 11.50
N ASN A 415 6.41 15.22 11.53
CA ASN A 415 5.40 16.19 11.13
C ASN A 415 6.03 17.15 10.10
N LEU A 416 5.41 18.28 9.85
CA LEU A 416 5.90 19.27 8.89
C LEU A 416 7.13 20.00 9.44
N THR A 417 8.13 20.23 8.59
CA THR A 417 9.28 21.08 8.93
C THR A 417 9.03 22.53 8.54
N LYS A 418 9.41 23.45 9.43
CA LYS A 418 9.45 24.89 9.23
C LYS A 418 10.72 25.32 8.48
N ASP A 419 11.74 24.46 8.44
CA ASP A 419 13.02 24.76 7.81
C ASP A 419 12.91 24.71 6.28
N LYS A 420 12.77 25.90 5.68
CA LYS A 420 12.79 26.09 4.22
C LYS A 420 14.22 26.29 3.66
N THR A 421 15.24 26.28 4.51
CA THR A 421 16.67 26.33 4.12
C THR A 421 17.28 24.94 3.93
N ASN A 422 16.52 23.90 4.27
CA ASN A 422 16.88 22.50 4.08
C ASN A 422 17.35 22.23 2.62
N PRO A 423 18.44 21.48 2.41
CA PRO A 423 19.02 21.26 1.08
C PRO A 423 18.11 20.51 0.11
N ASP A 424 17.13 19.74 0.60
CA ASP A 424 16.14 19.06 -0.25
C ASP A 424 15.06 20.05 -0.76
N VAL A 425 15.06 21.30 -0.30
CA VAL A 425 14.15 22.35 -0.78
C VAL A 425 14.76 23.05 -2.00
N ASN A 426 14.16 22.82 -3.16
CA ASN A 426 14.62 23.40 -4.40
C ASN A 426 14.31 24.91 -4.47
N PRO A 427 15.27 25.77 -4.87
CA PRO A 427 15.06 27.22 -5.00
C PRO A 427 13.90 27.63 -5.93
N ILE A 428 13.61 26.84 -6.97
CA ILE A 428 12.50 27.11 -7.89
C ILE A 428 11.17 27.01 -7.16
N ASP A 429 10.98 25.96 -6.37
CA ASP A 429 9.75 25.79 -5.58
C ASP A 429 9.64 26.88 -4.51
N LEU A 430 10.76 27.23 -3.86
CA LEU A 430 10.81 28.30 -2.86
C LEU A 430 10.40 29.65 -3.45
N LYS A 431 10.89 29.98 -4.65
CA LYS A 431 10.51 31.20 -5.36
C LYS A 431 9.03 31.21 -5.73
N HIS A 432 8.49 30.09 -6.22
CA HIS A 432 7.09 29.97 -6.60
C HIS A 432 6.13 30.17 -5.40
N TRP A 433 6.49 29.61 -4.24
CA TRP A 433 5.67 29.65 -3.03
C TRP A 433 6.11 30.71 -2.01
N LYS A 434 6.90 31.72 -2.42
CA LYS A 434 7.53 32.72 -1.53
C LYS A 434 6.55 33.39 -0.55
N HIS A 435 5.34 33.70 -1.01
CA HIS A 435 4.32 34.40 -0.21
C HIS A 435 3.32 33.46 0.48
N ALA A 436 3.44 32.15 0.25
CA ALA A 436 2.51 31.19 0.80
C ALA A 436 2.90 30.78 2.22
N LYS A 437 1.92 30.83 3.11
CA LYS A 437 2.04 30.34 4.49
C LYS A 437 2.00 28.82 4.49
N GLY A 438 2.65 28.22 5.47
CA GLY A 438 2.68 26.78 5.67
C GLY A 438 4.08 26.20 5.72
N ASN A 439 4.11 24.91 6.01
CA ASN A 439 5.29 24.14 6.34
C ASN A 439 5.38 22.88 5.47
N LEU A 440 6.55 22.25 5.41
CA LEU A 440 6.89 21.29 4.36
C LEU A 440 6.80 19.84 4.85
N SER A 441 6.31 18.95 3.99
CA SER A 441 6.34 17.49 4.16
C SER A 441 7.33 16.85 3.16
N GLY A 442 7.28 15.52 2.96
CA GLY A 442 8.06 14.87 1.90
C GLY A 442 9.57 14.81 2.19
N LYS A 443 10.40 14.86 1.15
CA LYS A 443 11.85 14.65 1.27
C LYS A 443 12.57 15.57 2.27
N PRO A 444 12.24 16.88 2.38
CA PRO A 444 12.82 17.75 3.42
C PRO A 444 12.68 17.25 4.87
N THR A 445 11.69 16.39 5.16
CA THR A 445 11.50 15.82 6.50
C THR A 445 12.32 14.55 6.76
N TRP A 446 12.95 13.97 5.73
CA TRP A 446 13.59 12.65 5.77
C TRP A 446 14.71 12.56 6.81
N ASN A 447 15.73 13.42 6.68
CA ASN A 447 16.92 13.36 7.54
C ASN A 447 16.56 13.60 9.00
N ARG A 448 15.79 14.67 9.26
CA ARG A 448 15.45 15.05 10.62
C ARG A 448 14.55 14.03 11.31
N SER A 449 13.54 13.50 10.62
CA SER A 449 12.68 12.45 11.20
C SER A 449 13.46 11.19 11.54
N ASN A 450 14.38 10.74 10.69
CA ASN A 450 15.22 9.57 10.95
C ASN A 450 16.19 9.78 12.13
N GLU A 451 16.76 10.98 12.24
CA GLU A 451 17.62 11.35 13.35
C GLU A 451 16.88 11.27 14.69
N LEU A 452 15.63 11.75 14.76
CA LEU A 452 14.80 11.68 15.97
C LEU A 452 14.36 10.25 16.32
N VAL A 453 14.05 9.43 15.31
CA VAL A 453 13.80 7.98 15.48
C VAL A 453 15.02 7.31 16.12
N ALA A 454 16.20 7.50 15.54
CA ALA A 454 17.45 6.90 16.03
C ALA A 454 17.83 7.42 17.42
N LEU A 455 17.67 8.72 17.66
CA LEU A 455 17.90 9.34 18.97
C LEU A 455 17.02 8.70 20.04
N THR A 456 15.75 8.48 19.74
CA THR A 456 14.79 7.88 20.68
C THR A 456 15.13 6.42 20.93
N ARG A 457 15.35 5.63 19.87
CA ARG A 457 15.74 4.21 20.00
C ARG A 457 17.02 4.06 20.83
N LYS A 458 18.02 4.91 20.60
CA LYS A 458 19.29 4.88 21.34
C LYS A 458 19.10 5.14 22.85
N ASN A 459 18.26 6.10 23.23
CA ASN A 459 18.14 6.54 24.63
C ASN A 459 17.08 5.77 25.42
N PHE A 460 16.02 5.29 24.76
CA PHE A 460 14.87 4.65 25.41
C PHE A 460 14.71 3.17 25.04
N LYS A 461 15.58 2.62 24.18
CA LYS A 461 15.54 1.21 23.75
C LYS A 461 14.12 0.85 23.26
N ASN A 462 13.49 -0.15 23.87
CA ASN A 462 12.16 -0.66 23.51
C ASN A 462 11.02 -0.07 24.37
N ARG A 463 11.28 0.97 25.16
CA ARG A 463 10.25 1.61 26.01
C ARG A 463 9.09 2.19 25.20
N PHE A 464 9.38 2.76 24.04
CA PHE A 464 8.38 3.33 23.17
C PHE A 464 8.27 2.51 21.90
N THR A 465 7.04 2.24 21.49
CA THR A 465 6.80 1.94 20.07
C THR A 465 7.01 3.20 19.25
N ILE A 466 7.93 3.16 18.30
CA ILE A 466 8.34 4.30 17.49
C ILE A 466 7.68 4.19 16.11
N ILE A 467 6.80 5.12 15.79
CA ILE A 467 6.21 5.23 14.45
C ILE A 467 6.99 6.29 13.65
N GLY A 468 7.72 5.84 12.65
CA GLY A 468 8.52 6.70 11.77
C GLY A 468 7.69 7.29 10.63
N THR A 469 7.64 8.62 10.55
CA THR A 469 6.87 9.35 9.54
C THR A 469 7.76 10.37 8.82
N GLY A 470 7.50 10.62 7.54
CA GLY A 470 8.18 11.68 6.76
C GLY A 470 9.27 11.18 5.81
N GLY A 471 9.22 11.66 4.56
CA GLY A 471 10.23 11.41 3.53
C GLY A 471 10.25 10.00 2.90
N ILE A 472 9.26 9.14 3.17
CA ILE A 472 9.19 7.77 2.65
C ILE A 472 8.50 7.75 1.28
N PHE A 473 9.21 7.33 0.24
CA PHE A 473 8.72 7.24 -1.15
C PHE A 473 8.87 5.83 -1.72
N THR A 474 9.87 5.07 -1.27
CA THR A 474 10.15 3.72 -1.78
C THR A 474 10.23 2.69 -0.65
N GLY A 475 10.31 1.41 -1.02
CA GLY A 475 10.55 0.34 -0.06
C GLY A 475 11.93 0.43 0.60
N GLU A 476 12.94 0.96 -0.09
CA GLU A 476 14.27 1.23 0.48
C GLU A 476 14.21 2.32 1.56
N ASP A 477 13.41 3.38 1.33
CA ASP A 477 13.17 4.39 2.36
C ASP A 477 12.48 3.76 3.58
N ALA A 478 11.46 2.93 3.36
CA ALA A 478 10.77 2.24 4.45
C ALA A 478 11.73 1.37 5.27
N SER A 479 12.54 0.55 4.59
CA SER A 479 13.57 -0.29 5.21
C SER A 479 14.56 0.53 6.02
N LYS A 480 15.14 1.58 5.43
CA LYS A 480 16.08 2.47 6.13
C LYS A 480 15.47 3.06 7.39
N LYS A 481 14.21 3.53 7.33
CA LYS A 481 13.54 4.11 8.49
C LYS A 481 13.30 3.09 9.61
N ILE A 482 12.98 1.84 9.27
CA ILE A 482 12.92 0.74 10.23
C ILE A 482 14.32 0.46 10.82
N ASN A 483 15.36 0.43 10.00
CA ASN A 483 16.75 0.24 10.45
C ASN A 483 17.27 1.38 11.34
N TYR A 484 16.74 2.60 11.21
CA TYR A 484 16.98 3.69 12.17
C TYR A 484 16.34 3.44 13.54
N GLY A 485 15.43 2.46 13.66
CA GLY A 485 14.81 2.05 14.90
C GLY A 485 13.29 2.26 14.97
N ALA A 486 12.62 2.54 13.84
CA ALA A 486 11.16 2.60 13.80
C ALA A 486 10.55 1.18 13.80
N ASP A 487 9.49 0.99 14.59
CA ASP A 487 8.75 -0.27 14.68
C ASP A 487 7.66 -0.35 13.60
N LEU A 488 7.06 0.80 13.30
CA LEU A 488 6.04 1.02 12.28
C LEU A 488 6.39 2.29 11.51
N ILE A 489 5.83 2.47 10.32
CA ILE A 489 6.03 3.66 9.51
C ILE A 489 4.71 4.25 9.01
N GLN A 490 4.69 5.55 8.73
CA GLN A 490 3.59 6.20 8.02
C GLN A 490 4.05 7.07 6.86
N LEU A 491 3.22 7.18 5.83
CA LEU A 491 3.45 8.08 4.70
C LEU A 491 2.18 8.75 4.19
N ILE A 492 2.38 9.89 3.51
CA ILE A 492 1.37 10.58 2.68
C ILE A 492 2.03 11.03 1.39
N THR A 493 3.09 11.85 1.48
CA THR A 493 3.68 12.52 0.33
C THR A 493 4.23 11.55 -0.72
N GLY A 494 4.89 10.47 -0.30
CA GLY A 494 5.35 9.43 -1.22
C GLY A 494 4.25 8.88 -2.12
N MET A 495 3.09 8.52 -1.54
CA MET A 495 1.92 8.06 -2.29
C MET A 495 1.41 9.09 -3.29
N ILE A 496 1.46 10.39 -2.96
CA ILE A 496 1.01 11.46 -3.87
C ILE A 496 1.94 11.58 -5.09
N PHE A 497 3.24 11.40 -4.91
CA PHE A 497 4.22 11.52 -5.99
C PHE A 497 4.44 10.21 -6.76
N GLU A 498 4.25 9.06 -6.12
CA GLU A 498 4.58 7.77 -6.71
C GLU A 498 3.35 6.93 -7.07
N GLY A 499 2.18 7.22 -6.47
CA GLY A 499 0.90 6.57 -6.78
C GLY A 499 0.38 5.65 -5.67
N PRO A 500 -0.85 5.12 -5.82
CA PRO A 500 -1.47 4.25 -4.82
C PRO A 500 -0.75 2.91 -4.66
N GLN A 501 -0.12 2.38 -5.71
CA GLN A 501 0.61 1.10 -5.68
C GLN A 501 1.88 1.15 -4.82
N THR A 502 2.37 2.34 -4.46
CA THR A 502 3.59 2.51 -3.65
C THR A 502 3.51 1.80 -2.30
N ILE A 503 2.32 1.70 -1.70
CA ILE A 503 2.15 0.99 -0.44
C ILE A 503 2.40 -0.52 -0.63
N GLY A 504 1.82 -1.10 -1.69
CA GLY A 504 2.08 -2.49 -2.08
C GLY A 504 3.55 -2.74 -2.41
N GLN A 505 4.21 -1.81 -3.12
CA GLN A 505 5.64 -1.88 -3.42
C GLN A 505 6.50 -1.87 -2.14
N ILE A 506 6.16 -1.02 -1.17
CA ILE A 506 6.84 -0.99 0.13
C ILE A 506 6.64 -2.31 0.87
N ASN A 507 5.41 -2.81 0.98
CA ASN A 507 5.13 -4.09 1.65
C ASN A 507 5.87 -5.25 0.98
N LEU A 508 5.83 -5.31 -0.35
CA LEU A 508 6.56 -6.30 -1.14
C LEU A 508 8.05 -6.24 -0.83
N LYS A 509 8.67 -5.05 -0.86
CA LYS A 509 10.09 -4.87 -0.53
C LYS A 509 10.42 -5.30 0.91
N LEU A 510 9.63 -4.86 1.89
CA LEU A 510 9.86 -5.22 3.30
C LEU A 510 9.74 -6.73 3.55
N SER A 511 8.81 -7.41 2.86
CA SER A 511 8.65 -8.87 3.00
C SER A 511 9.89 -9.66 2.56
N GLN A 512 10.76 -9.05 1.74
CA GLN A 512 12.02 -9.64 1.29
C GLN A 512 13.15 -9.48 2.31
N GLU A 513 13.14 -8.38 3.05
CA GLU A 513 14.28 -8.00 3.90
C GLU A 513 14.19 -8.55 5.31
N ILE A 514 13.00 -8.98 5.76
CA ILE A 514 12.78 -9.56 7.09
C ILE A 514 13.39 -10.98 7.25
N PHE A 515 14.19 -11.44 6.27
CA PHE A 515 15.01 -12.66 6.37
C PHE A 515 16.50 -12.38 6.68
N LYS A 516 16.81 -11.36 7.48
CA LYS A 516 18.17 -11.12 7.96
C LYS A 516 18.24 -10.91 9.45
#